data_AF-A0A1V4H715-F1
#
_entry.id   AF-A0A1V4H715-F1
#
_cell.length_a   1.000
_cell.length_b   1.000
_cell.length_c   1.000
_cell.angle_alpha   90.00
_cell.angle_beta   90.00
_cell.angle_gamma   90.00
#
_symmetry.space_group_name_H-M   'P 1'
#
loop_
_entity.id
_entity.type
_entity.pdbx_description
1 polymer ?
#
loop_
_entity_poly.entity_id
_entity_poly.type
_entity_poly.pdbx_seq_one_letter_code
_entity_poly.pdbx_strand_id
1 'polypeptide(L)'
;MDKKWLAYRIYPEPSGTEYQHSNLMNKAEVECLFDYCQILEAMISRDGWKVLIEYHGFQVLYEINEKSGWFDCDNLEEFIFEVESHIDSLPEL
;
A
#
# COMPACT_ATOMS: atom_id res chain seq x y z
N MET A 1 -19.25 -10.55 9.10
CA MET A 1 -18.45 -11.36 8.16
C MET A 1 -17.48 -10.37 7.57
N ASP A 2 -16.39 -10.16 8.31
CA ASP A 2 -15.49 -9.05 8.09
C ASP A 2 -14.77 -9.29 6.78
N LYS A 3 -15.13 -8.47 5.79
CA LYS A 3 -14.53 -8.56 4.47
C LYS A 3 -13.09 -8.10 4.66
N LYS A 4 -12.14 -9.03 4.55
CA LYS A 4 -10.72 -8.74 4.73
C LYS A 4 -10.16 -8.24 3.41
N TRP A 5 -10.36 -6.96 3.13
CA TRP A 5 -9.83 -6.31 1.94
C TRP A 5 -8.32 -6.10 2.09
N LEU A 6 -7.56 -6.33 1.02
CA LEU A 6 -6.11 -6.13 1.02
C LEU A 6 -5.76 -4.65 0.83
N ALA A 7 -6.44 -3.99 -0.09
CA ALA A 7 -6.47 -2.53 -0.17
C ALA A 7 -7.81 -2.06 -0.75
N TYR A 8 -8.16 -0.81 -0.47
CA TYR A 8 -9.40 -0.19 -0.91
C TYR A 8 -9.15 1.26 -1.25
N ARG A 9 -9.72 1.71 -2.36
CA ARG A 9 -9.82 3.13 -2.73
C ARG A 9 -11.27 3.57 -2.66
N ILE A 10 -11.52 4.78 -2.15
CA ILE A 10 -12.88 5.32 -1.98
C ILE A 10 -13.62 5.55 -3.31
N TYR A 11 -12.89 5.75 -4.41
CA TYR A 11 -13.47 6.02 -5.72
C TYR A 11 -13.53 4.77 -6.63
N PRO A 12 -14.53 4.69 -7.52
CA PRO A 12 -15.64 5.64 -7.67
C PRO A 12 -16.70 5.45 -6.56
N GLU A 13 -17.16 6.54 -5.96
CA GLU A 13 -18.26 6.48 -5.00
C GLU A 13 -19.60 6.09 -5.69
N PRO A 14 -20.52 5.38 -5.00
CA PRO A 14 -20.41 4.91 -3.62
C PRO A 14 -19.76 3.53 -3.49
N SER A 15 -19.32 2.92 -4.60
CA SER A 15 -18.89 1.52 -4.65
C SER A 15 -17.43 1.32 -4.23
N GLY A 16 -16.58 2.33 -4.42
CA GLY A 16 -15.15 2.25 -4.27
C GLY A 16 -14.50 1.24 -5.22
N THR A 17 -13.20 1.01 -5.00
CA THR A 17 -12.41 0.00 -5.72
C THR A 17 -11.67 -0.86 -4.71
N GLU A 18 -12.00 -2.15 -4.67
CA GLU A 18 -11.26 -3.15 -3.90
C GLU A 18 -10.11 -3.71 -4.72
N TYR A 19 -8.93 -3.76 -4.11
CA TYR A 19 -7.75 -4.38 -4.71
C TYR A 19 -7.59 -5.78 -4.15
N GLN A 20 -7.55 -6.75 -5.06
CA GLN A 20 -7.35 -8.16 -4.76
C GLN A 20 -5.87 -8.53 -4.89
N HIS A 21 -5.54 -9.76 -4.51
CA HIS A 21 -4.16 -10.27 -4.54
C HIS A 21 -3.48 -10.11 -5.91
N SER A 22 -4.21 -10.39 -7.01
CA SER A 22 -3.69 -10.22 -8.37
C SER A 22 -3.32 -8.77 -8.69
N ASN A 23 -4.02 -7.80 -8.09
CA ASN A 23 -3.71 -6.39 -8.30
C ASN A 23 -2.41 -6.01 -7.58
N LEU A 24 -2.24 -6.50 -6.34
CA LEU A 24 -1.02 -6.25 -5.56
C LEU A 24 0.22 -6.92 -6.13
N MET A 25 0.08 -7.89 -7.05
CA MET A 25 1.21 -8.48 -7.79
C MET A 25 1.65 -7.65 -8.99
N ASN A 26 0.84 -6.70 -9.46
CA ASN A 26 1.14 -5.88 -10.62
C ASN A 26 1.83 -4.58 -10.18
N LYS A 27 3.13 -4.43 -10.49
CA LYS A 27 3.93 -3.26 -10.12
C LYS A 27 3.27 -1.93 -10.53
N ALA A 28 2.65 -1.86 -11.71
CA ALA A 28 2.01 -0.62 -12.18
C ALA A 28 0.74 -0.29 -11.39
N GLU A 29 -0.04 -1.30 -11.00
CA GLU A 29 -1.23 -1.07 -10.15
C GLU A 29 -0.83 -0.70 -8.72
N VAL A 30 0.27 -1.25 -8.21
CA VAL A 30 0.83 -0.86 -6.90
C VAL A 30 1.34 0.58 -6.92
N GLU A 31 2.01 1.02 -7.99
CA GLU A 31 2.43 2.42 -8.16
C GLU A 31 1.22 3.37 -8.11
N CYS A 32 0.17 3.10 -8.88
CA CYS A 32 -1.07 3.90 -8.78
C CYS A 32 -1.72 3.82 -7.40
N LEU A 33 -1.68 2.66 -6.73
CA LEU A 33 -2.23 2.52 -5.39
C LEU A 33 -1.47 3.40 -4.37
N PHE A 34 -0.15 3.47 -4.47
CA PHE A 34 0.67 4.35 -3.64
C PHE A 34 0.35 5.83 -3.90
N ASP A 35 0.18 6.24 -5.16
CA ASP A 35 -0.27 7.60 -5.50
C ASP A 35 -1.61 7.93 -4.82
N TYR A 36 -2.56 7.00 -4.82
CA TYR A 36 -3.85 7.20 -4.16
C TYR A 36 -3.73 7.24 -2.63
N CYS A 37 -2.85 6.43 -2.04
CA CYS A 37 -2.57 6.48 -0.61
C CYS A 37 -1.91 7.80 -0.18
N GLN A 38 -1.02 8.34 -1.01
CA GLN A 38 -0.35 9.63 -0.80
C GLN A 38 -1.34 10.80 -0.66
N ILE A 39 -2.47 10.73 -1.35
CA ILE A 39 -3.54 11.73 -1.29
C ILE A 39 -4.74 11.31 -0.43
N LEU A 40 -4.60 10.27 0.40
CA LEU A 40 -5.61 9.77 1.33
C LEU A 40 -6.90 9.23 0.67
N GLU A 41 -6.83 8.82 -0.60
CA GLU A 41 -7.95 8.19 -1.31
C GLU A 41 -7.99 6.68 -1.16
N ALA A 42 -6.87 6.07 -0.78
CA ALA A 42 -6.76 4.63 -0.61
C ALA A 42 -6.08 4.24 0.71
N MET A 43 -6.41 3.05 1.18
CA MET A 43 -5.78 2.42 2.34
C MET A 43 -5.35 1.01 1.97
N ILE A 44 -4.19 0.59 2.48
CA ILE A 44 -3.68 -0.77 2.39
C ILE A 44 -3.81 -1.38 3.79
N SER A 45 -4.45 -2.54 3.89
CA SER A 45 -4.59 -3.21 5.19
C SER A 45 -3.28 -3.88 5.61
N ARG A 46 -3.19 -4.29 6.88
CA ARG A 46 -2.03 -5.05 7.39
C ARG A 46 -1.72 -6.28 6.55
N ASP A 47 -2.74 -6.99 6.07
CA ASP A 47 -2.54 -8.16 5.21
C ASP A 47 -2.17 -7.78 3.77
N GLY A 48 -2.66 -6.65 3.25
CA GLY A 48 -2.20 -6.10 1.97
C GLY A 48 -0.71 -5.78 1.99
N TRP A 49 -0.23 -5.15 3.06
CA TRP A 49 1.19 -4.87 3.25
C TRP A 49 2.04 -6.15 3.31
N LYS A 50 1.58 -7.19 4.01
CA LYS A 50 2.27 -8.50 4.01
C LYS A 50 2.42 -9.04 2.59
N VAL A 51 1.36 -9.03 1.79
CA VAL A 51 1.40 -9.49 0.39
C VAL A 51 2.40 -8.67 -0.43
N LEU A 52 2.39 -7.34 -0.30
CA LEU A 52 3.30 -6.46 -1.01
C LEU A 52 4.76 -6.76 -0.65
N ILE A 53 5.07 -6.89 0.64
CA ILE A 53 6.41 -7.17 1.14
C ILE A 53 6.88 -8.57 0.70
N GLU A 54 6.02 -9.59 0.81
CA GLU A 54 6.35 -10.97 0.43
C GLU A 54 6.59 -11.12 -1.08
N TYR A 55 5.81 -10.43 -1.92
CA TYR A 55 5.89 -10.58 -3.38
C TYR A 55 6.94 -9.67 -4.04
N HIS A 56 6.97 -8.39 -3.68
CA HIS A 56 7.86 -7.40 -4.31
C HIS A 56 9.17 -7.20 -3.53
N GLY A 57 9.14 -7.38 -2.21
CA GLY A 57 10.24 -7.01 -1.32
C GLY A 57 10.39 -5.49 -1.15
N PHE A 58 11.05 -5.08 -0.07
CA PHE A 58 11.20 -3.67 0.28
C PHE A 58 11.93 -2.83 -0.77
N GLN A 59 12.94 -3.40 -1.46
CA GLN A 59 13.68 -2.67 -2.48
C GLN A 59 12.78 -2.18 -3.63
N VAL A 60 11.90 -3.05 -4.12
CA VAL A 60 10.98 -2.68 -5.21
C VAL A 60 9.91 -1.72 -4.72
N LEU A 61 9.39 -1.91 -3.51
CA LEU A 61 8.42 -1.00 -2.91
C LEU A 61 9.01 0.40 -2.67
N TYR A 62 10.30 0.49 -2.31
CA TYR A 62 11.00 1.75 -2.18
C TYR A 62 11.13 2.47 -3.53
N GLU A 63 11.51 1.78 -4.60
CA GLU A 63 11.54 2.37 -5.96
C GLU A 63 10.17 2.90 -6.40
N ILE A 64 9.09 2.22 -6.01
CA ILE A 64 7.72 2.68 -6.27
C ILE A 64 7.44 3.94 -5.44
N ASN A 65 7.79 3.91 -4.15
CA ASN A 65 7.63 5.05 -3.25
C ASN A 65 8.40 6.29 -3.71
N GLU A 66 9.62 6.16 -4.23
CA GLU A 66 10.39 7.30 -4.75
C GLU A 66 9.68 8.00 -5.91
N LYS A 67 8.85 7.29 -6.68
CA LYS A 67 8.05 7.88 -7.75
C LYS A 67 6.75 8.49 -7.24
N SER A 68 6.06 7.80 -6.34
CA SER A 68 4.77 8.25 -5.81
C SER A 68 4.91 9.36 -4.78
N GLY A 69 6.06 9.43 -4.10
CA GLY A 69 6.33 10.39 -3.03
C GLY A 69 5.42 10.20 -1.81
N TRP A 70 5.01 8.95 -1.50
CA TRP A 70 4.08 8.71 -0.39
C TRP A 70 4.77 8.87 0.97
N PHE A 71 5.83 8.11 1.20
CA PHE A 71 6.70 8.26 2.35
C PHE A 71 7.90 9.13 1.96
N ASP A 72 8.16 10.17 2.74
CA ASP A 72 9.32 11.05 2.58
C ASP A 72 10.53 10.40 3.27
N CYS A 73 11.30 9.62 2.51
CA CYS A 73 12.44 8.84 3.01
C CYS A 73 13.67 9.03 2.13
N ASP A 74 14.83 9.28 2.74
CA ASP A 74 16.08 9.55 2.01
C ASP A 74 16.75 8.25 1.51
N ASN A 75 16.41 7.10 2.11
CA ASN A 75 17.02 5.82 1.80
C ASN A 75 16.09 4.63 2.14
N LEU A 76 16.51 3.43 1.70
CA LEU A 76 15.75 2.19 1.91
C LEU A 76 15.55 1.83 3.39
N GLU A 77 16.51 2.11 4.27
CA GLU A 77 16.42 1.75 5.69
C GLU A 77 15.34 2.58 6.39
N GLU A 78 15.32 3.90 6.12
CA GLU A 78 14.24 4.78 6.56
C GLU A 78 12.88 4.35 6.01
N PHE A 79 12.80 3.98 4.74
CA PHE A 79 11.56 3.49 4.14
C PHE A 79 11.04 2.22 4.83
N ILE A 80 11.92 1.26 5.14
CA ILE A 80 11.54 0.04 5.87
C ILE A 80 10.96 0.41 7.24
N PHE A 81 11.66 1.27 7.99
CA PHE A 81 11.22 1.71 9.31
C PHE A 81 9.86 2.42 9.26
N GLU A 82 9.67 3.34 8.32
CA GLU A 82 8.41 4.08 8.14
C GLU A 82 7.26 3.15 7.74
N VAL A 83 7.51 2.19 6.84
CA VAL A 83 6.50 1.19 6.46
C VAL A 83 6.11 0.31 7.65
N GLU A 84 7.07 -0.18 8.43
CA GLU A 84 6.79 -0.99 9.63
C GLU A 84 5.99 -0.19 10.67
N SER A 85 6.41 1.05 10.94
CA SER A 85 5.70 1.96 11.84
C SER A 85 4.28 2.27 11.36
N HIS A 86 4.12 2.52 10.06
CA HIS A 86 2.84 2.72 9.42
C HIS A 86 1.92 1.50 9.59
N ILE A 87 2.43 0.29 9.30
CA ILE A 87 1.69 -0.96 9.47
C ILE A 87 1.26 -1.13 10.93
N ASP A 88 2.12 -0.83 11.89
CA ASP A 88 1.82 -0.92 13.32
C ASP A 88 0.77 0.09 13.79
N SER A 89 0.66 1.23 13.13
CA SER A 89 -0.38 2.23 13.39
C SER A 89 -1.76 1.85 12.85
N LEU A 90 -1.85 0.90 11.91
CA LEU A 90 -3.11 0.51 11.29
C LEU A 90 -4.04 -0.17 12.31
N PRO A 91 -5.38 0.01 12.19
CA PRO A 91 -6.31 -0.68 13.07
C PRO A 91 -6.18 -2.21 12.95
N GLU A 92 -6.39 -2.91 14.07
CA GLU A 92 -6.63 -4.36 14.07
C GLU A 92 -8.04 -4.60 13.54
N LEU A 93 -8.17 -4.75 12.21
CA LEU A 93 -9.40 -5.12 11.54
C LEU A 93 -9.63 -6.64 11.53
#